data_AF-A0A3C1PS51-F1
#
_entry.id   AF-A0A3C1PS51-F1
#
_cell.length_a   1.000
_cell.length_b   1.000
_cell.length_c   1.000
_cell.angle_alpha   90.00
_cell.angle_beta   90.00
_cell.angle_gamma   90.00
#
_symmetry.space_group_name_H-M   'P 1'
#
loop_
_entity.id
_entity.type
_entity.pdbx_description
1 polymer ?
#
loop_
_entity_poly.entity_id
_entity_poly.type
_entity_poly.pdbx_seq_one_letter_code
_entity_poly.pdbx_strand_id
1 'polypeptide(L)'
;MTNLSVAEAAQDLAFSPEEIQQMLDNLDQFSPEEVAEIDKLVDELSTRARNTEARDDLIEFCKRMQPDYKVGRHHRILADELMAIEQGDKDRICVNIPPRHGKSQLVSIFYPAWFLGRNPGKKVMMVSHTTDLAVDFGRKVRNLISTEEYHDIFPQVSLAVDSKSAGRWNTNFGGEYYACGIGSALAGRGADLLLVDDPHSEQDVINGNFSVFDKAYEWFTFGARTRLMPGGRVAIIQTRWHMDDLTGRVTDDMVKNEGSDQYEIIEFPALLDSDDGTVKPLWPEFFDLAALERTKASMPAFQWNSQYQQQPTAEEASIIKREWWGIWPHDDPPPVEYIIMSLDAAAEKHNRADYTALTTWGVFFNEEENAHHLILLDSIKERLEFPELKQ
;
A
#
# COMPACT_ATOMS: atom_id res chain seq x y z
N MET A 1 -30.75 -18.62 -45.71
CA MET A 1 -29.80 -17.57 -45.32
C MET A 1 -30.10 -17.18 -43.90
N THR A 2 -29.36 -17.74 -42.97
CA THR A 2 -29.19 -17.20 -41.62
C THR A 2 -27.78 -17.64 -41.25
N ASN A 3 -26.85 -16.70 -41.42
CA ASN A 3 -25.48 -16.85 -40.95
C ASN A 3 -25.55 -16.92 -39.42
N LEU A 4 -25.49 -18.13 -38.86
CA LEU A 4 -24.99 -18.29 -37.51
C LEU A 4 -23.54 -17.80 -37.52
N SER A 5 -23.24 -16.85 -36.64
CA SER A 5 -21.88 -16.35 -36.52
C SER A 5 -20.98 -17.48 -36.00
N VAL A 6 -19.76 -17.57 -36.54
CA VAL A 6 -18.75 -18.54 -36.08
C VAL A 6 -18.47 -18.40 -34.56
N ALA A 7 -18.81 -17.25 -33.97
CA ALA A 7 -18.73 -17.00 -32.52
C ALA A 7 -19.76 -17.78 -31.68
N GLU A 8 -20.94 -18.12 -32.25
CA GLU A 8 -21.95 -18.94 -31.55
C GLU A 8 -21.64 -20.45 -31.65
N ALA A 9 -20.85 -20.86 -32.65
CA ALA A 9 -20.39 -22.26 -32.78
C ALA A 9 -19.24 -22.61 -31.81
N ALA A 10 -18.57 -21.61 -31.21
CA ALA A 10 -17.40 -21.82 -30.34
C ALA A 10 -17.75 -22.18 -28.87
N GLN A 11 -19.03 -22.15 -28.49
CA GLN A 11 -19.47 -22.48 -27.12
C GLN A 11 -19.51 -23.99 -26.80
N ASP A 12 -19.42 -24.88 -27.80
CA ASP A 12 -19.52 -26.34 -27.61
C ASP A 12 -18.32 -27.08 -28.26
N LEU A 13 -17.12 -26.99 -27.67
CA LEU A 13 -16.10 -27.99 -27.95
C LEU A 13 -16.30 -29.16 -26.99
N ALA A 14 -17.04 -30.16 -27.48
CA ALA A 14 -17.48 -31.36 -26.77
C ALA A 14 -16.36 -32.40 -26.57
N PHE A 15 -15.13 -31.96 -26.28
CA PHE A 15 -14.00 -32.86 -26.04
C PHE A 15 -13.42 -32.62 -24.65
N SER A 16 -13.40 -33.68 -23.85
CA SER A 16 -12.72 -33.74 -22.56
C SER A 16 -11.19 -33.69 -22.74
N PRO A 17 -10.43 -33.26 -21.71
CA PRO A 17 -8.97 -33.30 -21.74
C PRO A 17 -8.42 -34.71 -22.07
N GLU A 18 -9.09 -35.77 -21.63
CA GLU A 18 -8.70 -37.15 -21.95
C GLU A 18 -8.89 -37.48 -23.44
N GLU A 19 -9.99 -37.03 -24.06
CA GLU A 19 -10.24 -37.24 -25.49
C GLU A 19 -9.21 -36.51 -26.36
N ILE A 20 -8.79 -35.32 -25.96
CA ILE A 20 -7.75 -34.56 -26.69
C ILE A 20 -6.38 -35.19 -26.54
N GLN A 21 -6.04 -35.68 -25.35
CA GLN A 21 -4.80 -36.43 -25.16
C GLN A 21 -4.80 -37.70 -26.02
N GLN A 22 -5.93 -38.39 -26.13
CA GLN A 22 -6.07 -39.55 -27.00
C GLN A 22 -5.91 -39.19 -28.49
N MET A 23 -6.37 -38.02 -28.92
CA MET A 23 -6.15 -37.52 -30.29
C MET A 23 -4.67 -37.17 -30.53
N LEU A 24 -4.00 -36.53 -29.56
CA LEU A 24 -2.57 -36.21 -29.61
C LEU A 24 -1.68 -37.46 -29.65
N ASP A 25 -2.05 -38.51 -28.91
CA ASP A 25 -1.30 -39.76 -28.85
C ASP A 25 -1.41 -40.59 -30.16
N ASN A 26 -2.37 -40.27 -31.03
CA ASN A 26 -2.64 -40.98 -32.29
C ASN A 26 -2.53 -40.05 -33.52
N LEU A 27 -1.74 -38.98 -33.47
CA LEU A 27 -1.56 -38.00 -34.56
C LEU A 27 -1.16 -38.64 -35.90
N ASP A 28 -0.46 -39.77 -35.88
CA ASP A 28 -0.04 -40.54 -37.04
C ASP A 28 -1.20 -41.22 -37.80
N GLN A 29 -2.38 -41.31 -37.17
CA GLN A 29 -3.59 -41.88 -37.77
C GLN A 29 -4.49 -40.82 -38.45
N PHE A 30 -4.17 -39.54 -38.29
CA PHE A 30 -4.96 -38.43 -38.84
C PHE A 30 -4.36 -37.88 -40.13
N SER A 31 -5.22 -37.38 -41.01
CA SER A 31 -4.79 -36.65 -42.20
C SER A 31 -4.18 -35.29 -41.83
N PRO A 32 -3.37 -34.66 -42.71
CA PRO A 32 -2.80 -33.34 -42.45
C PRO A 32 -3.84 -32.25 -42.14
N GLU A 33 -5.05 -32.34 -42.72
CA GLU A 33 -6.14 -31.41 -42.45
C GLU A 33 -6.74 -31.64 -41.04
N GLU A 34 -6.90 -32.89 -40.63
CA GLU A 34 -7.37 -33.25 -39.29
C GLU A 34 -6.35 -32.88 -38.20
N VAL A 35 -5.05 -33.07 -38.47
CA VAL A 35 -3.98 -32.62 -37.56
C VAL A 35 -4.03 -31.11 -37.36
N ALA A 36 -4.23 -30.32 -38.43
CA ALA A 36 -4.34 -28.86 -38.31
C ALA A 36 -5.55 -28.42 -37.49
N GLU A 37 -6.68 -29.12 -37.60
CA GLU A 37 -7.85 -28.87 -36.74
C GLU A 37 -7.57 -29.28 -35.28
N ILE A 38 -6.90 -30.41 -35.04
CA ILE A 38 -6.49 -30.83 -33.68
C ILE A 38 -5.57 -29.78 -33.04
N ASP A 39 -4.56 -29.29 -33.77
CA ASP A 39 -3.66 -28.25 -33.27
C ASP A 39 -4.43 -26.98 -32.89
N LYS A 40 -5.37 -26.56 -33.73
CA LYS A 40 -6.23 -25.40 -33.44
C LYS A 40 -7.09 -25.61 -32.19
N LEU A 41 -7.66 -26.80 -32.01
CA LEU A 41 -8.43 -27.15 -30.81
C LEU A 41 -7.57 -27.10 -29.54
N VAL A 42 -6.35 -27.62 -29.62
CA VAL A 42 -5.38 -27.60 -28.50
C VAL A 42 -4.99 -26.16 -28.16
N ASP A 43 -4.74 -25.32 -29.15
CA ASP A 43 -4.41 -23.90 -28.96
C ASP A 43 -5.57 -23.12 -28.34
N GLU A 44 -6.80 -23.37 -28.78
CA GLU A 44 -8.01 -22.75 -28.22
C GLU A 44 -8.20 -23.15 -26.75
N LEU A 45 -8.01 -24.42 -26.41
CA LEU A 45 -8.15 -24.91 -25.03
C LEU A 45 -7.03 -24.42 -24.11
N SER A 46 -5.78 -24.42 -24.58
CA SER A 46 -4.65 -23.80 -23.88
C SER A 46 -4.91 -22.31 -23.61
N THR A 47 -5.50 -21.61 -24.56
CA THR A 47 -5.89 -20.20 -24.39
C THR A 47 -7.00 -20.03 -23.36
N ARG A 48 -8.05 -20.87 -23.40
CA ARG A 48 -9.12 -20.85 -22.40
C ARG A 48 -8.61 -21.15 -20.99
N ALA A 49 -7.71 -22.13 -20.85
CA ALA A 49 -7.10 -22.48 -19.57
C ALA A 49 -6.30 -21.28 -19.00
N ARG A 50 -5.44 -20.67 -19.82
CA ARG A 50 -4.67 -19.47 -19.44
C ARG A 50 -5.56 -18.28 -19.10
N ASN A 51 -6.65 -18.07 -19.84
CA ASN A 51 -7.60 -17.00 -19.55
C ASN A 51 -8.38 -17.26 -18.24
N THR A 52 -8.68 -18.52 -17.94
CA THR A 52 -9.31 -18.91 -16.66
C THR A 52 -8.34 -18.67 -15.50
N GLU A 53 -7.08 -19.07 -15.65
CA GLU A 53 -6.05 -18.84 -14.65
C GLU A 53 -5.83 -17.33 -14.41
N ALA A 54 -5.71 -16.54 -15.48
CA ALA A 54 -5.61 -15.08 -15.37
C ALA A 54 -6.89 -14.43 -14.82
N ARG A 55 -8.05 -15.05 -14.99
CA ARG A 55 -9.30 -14.58 -14.37
C ARG A 55 -9.28 -14.82 -12.87
N ASP A 56 -8.74 -15.95 -12.42
CA ASP A 56 -8.81 -16.40 -11.02
C ASP A 56 -7.59 -16.00 -10.18
N ASP A 57 -6.45 -15.70 -10.80
CA ASP A 57 -5.21 -15.32 -10.14
C ASP A 57 -4.68 -13.96 -10.65
N LEU A 58 -4.44 -13.02 -9.72
CA LEU A 58 -4.01 -11.67 -10.06
C LEU A 58 -2.59 -11.62 -10.65
N ILE A 59 -1.67 -12.49 -10.25
CA ILE A 59 -0.32 -12.50 -10.82
C ILE A 59 -0.33 -13.08 -12.23
N GLU A 60 -1.13 -14.11 -12.47
CA GLU A 60 -1.29 -14.66 -13.83
C GLU A 60 -2.01 -13.64 -14.73
N PHE A 61 -2.94 -12.85 -14.19
CA PHE A 61 -3.46 -11.67 -14.88
C PHE A 61 -2.34 -10.68 -15.25
N CYS A 62 -1.48 -10.29 -14.31
CA CYS A 62 -0.37 -9.38 -14.57
C CYS A 62 0.54 -9.90 -15.70
N LYS A 63 0.93 -11.18 -15.66
CA LYS A 63 1.76 -11.81 -16.71
C LYS A 63 1.05 -11.87 -18.06
N ARG A 64 -0.27 -12.12 -18.08
CA ARG A 64 -1.07 -12.16 -19.32
C ARG A 64 -1.18 -10.77 -19.96
N MET A 65 -1.31 -9.73 -19.15
CA MET A 65 -1.37 -8.33 -19.59
C MET A 65 0.00 -7.75 -19.93
N GLN A 66 1.05 -8.24 -19.28
CA GLN A 66 2.42 -7.80 -19.47
C GLN A 66 3.37 -9.00 -19.37
N PRO A 67 3.77 -9.61 -20.51
CA PRO A 67 4.58 -10.82 -20.54
C PRO A 67 5.95 -10.72 -19.84
N ASP A 68 6.53 -9.51 -19.75
CA ASP A 68 7.80 -9.26 -19.07
C ASP A 68 7.63 -8.83 -17.60
N TYR A 69 6.43 -8.97 -17.03
CA TYR A 69 6.16 -8.64 -15.64
C TYR A 69 6.97 -9.54 -14.69
N LYS A 70 7.88 -8.93 -13.95
CA LYS A 70 8.73 -9.65 -12.99
C LYS A 70 8.00 -9.83 -11.66
N VAL A 71 7.91 -11.08 -11.22
CA VAL A 71 7.23 -11.44 -9.96
C VAL A 71 8.28 -11.77 -8.91
N GLY A 72 8.20 -11.07 -7.79
CA GLY A 72 8.96 -11.35 -6.56
C GLY A 72 8.05 -12.01 -5.52
N ARG A 73 8.64 -12.57 -4.46
CA ARG A 73 7.86 -13.24 -3.39
C ARG A 73 6.84 -12.30 -2.74
N HIS A 74 7.22 -11.04 -2.51
CA HIS A 74 6.32 -10.03 -1.93
C HIS A 74 5.17 -9.66 -2.86
N HIS A 75 5.35 -9.71 -4.18
CA HIS A 75 4.26 -9.48 -5.14
C HIS A 75 3.20 -10.57 -5.04
N ARG A 76 3.60 -11.85 -4.90
CA ARG A 76 2.67 -12.96 -4.70
C ARG A 76 1.87 -12.78 -3.42
N ILE A 77 2.54 -12.50 -2.30
CA ILE A 77 1.87 -12.26 -1.02
C ILE A 77 0.91 -11.08 -1.13
N LEU A 78 1.34 -9.94 -1.66
CA LEU A 78 0.46 -8.79 -1.88
C LEU A 78 -0.72 -9.14 -2.80
N ALA A 79 -0.53 -9.94 -3.83
CA ALA A 79 -1.62 -10.37 -4.69
C ALA A 79 -2.62 -11.24 -3.96
N ASP A 80 -2.17 -12.18 -3.13
CA ASP A 80 -3.03 -13.05 -2.31
C ASP A 80 -3.87 -12.22 -1.33
N GLU A 81 -3.26 -11.20 -0.70
CA GLU A 81 -3.95 -10.22 0.17
C GLU A 81 -5.03 -9.43 -0.57
N LEU A 82 -4.73 -8.94 -1.77
CA LEU A 82 -5.67 -8.20 -2.61
C LEU A 82 -6.80 -9.11 -3.11
N MET A 83 -6.49 -10.36 -3.48
CA MET A 83 -7.51 -11.34 -3.86
C MET A 83 -8.42 -11.69 -2.68
N ALA A 84 -7.89 -11.80 -1.46
CA ALA A 84 -8.69 -12.00 -0.26
C ALA A 84 -9.63 -10.81 0.04
N ILE A 85 -9.20 -9.57 -0.26
CA ILE A 85 -10.06 -8.38 -0.23
C ILE A 85 -11.19 -8.49 -1.27
N GLU A 86 -10.88 -8.92 -2.50
CA GLU A 86 -11.86 -9.07 -3.57
C GLU A 86 -12.93 -10.13 -3.25
N GLN A 87 -12.49 -11.28 -2.75
CA GLN A 87 -13.35 -12.39 -2.33
C GLN A 87 -14.18 -12.06 -1.09
N GLY A 88 -13.70 -11.11 -0.28
CA GLY A 88 -14.35 -10.64 0.94
C GLY A 88 -13.90 -11.36 2.22
N ASP A 89 -12.83 -12.14 2.13
CA ASP A 89 -12.20 -12.81 3.28
C ASP A 89 -11.42 -11.82 4.16
N LYS A 90 -10.93 -10.73 3.55
CA LYS A 90 -10.31 -9.60 4.28
C LYS A 90 -11.10 -8.32 4.11
N ASP A 91 -11.04 -7.46 5.13
CA ASP A 91 -11.77 -6.18 5.15
C ASP A 91 -10.89 -4.96 4.93
N ARG A 92 -9.77 -4.92 5.66
CA ARG A 92 -8.85 -3.79 5.74
C ARG A 92 -7.44 -4.35 5.74
N ILE A 93 -6.64 -4.01 4.74
CA ILE A 93 -5.21 -4.33 4.71
C ILE A 93 -4.39 -3.05 4.63
N CYS A 94 -3.23 -3.04 5.27
CA CYS A 94 -2.25 -1.97 5.17
C CYS A 94 -0.87 -2.61 4.94
N VAL A 95 -0.36 -2.46 3.72
CA VAL A 95 0.86 -3.14 3.27
C VAL A 95 1.97 -2.14 3.01
N ASN A 96 3.12 -2.35 3.62
CA ASN A 96 4.29 -1.50 3.47
C ASN A 96 5.36 -2.14 2.61
N ILE A 97 5.72 -1.46 1.53
CA ILE A 97 6.67 -1.97 0.52
C ILE A 97 7.70 -0.89 0.18
N PRO A 98 8.99 -1.23 0.02
CA PRO A 98 10.02 -0.26 -0.31
C PRO A 98 9.81 0.39 -1.68
N PRO A 99 10.41 1.57 -1.94
CA PRO A 99 10.30 2.21 -3.24
C PRO A 99 10.87 1.30 -4.33
N ARG A 100 10.35 1.40 -5.56
CA ARG A 100 10.78 0.61 -6.74
C ARG A 100 10.59 -0.91 -6.63
N HIS A 101 9.82 -1.41 -5.67
CA HIS A 101 9.50 -2.85 -5.54
C HIS A 101 8.13 -3.22 -6.15
N GLY A 102 7.75 -2.56 -7.25
CA GLY A 102 6.60 -2.93 -8.09
C GLY A 102 5.19 -2.70 -7.54
N LYS A 103 5.06 -2.13 -6.33
CA LYS A 103 3.77 -1.93 -5.64
C LYS A 103 2.71 -1.18 -6.45
N SER A 104 3.02 0.01 -6.97
CA SER A 104 2.04 0.85 -7.69
C SER A 104 1.59 0.24 -9.01
N GLN A 105 2.44 -0.56 -9.67
CA GLN A 105 2.05 -1.24 -10.90
C GLN A 105 1.04 -2.35 -10.62
N LEU A 106 1.27 -3.14 -9.58
CA LEU A 106 0.33 -4.18 -9.14
C LEU A 106 -0.98 -3.58 -8.63
N VAL A 107 -0.89 -2.62 -7.70
CA VAL A 107 -2.03 -2.12 -6.93
C VAL A 107 -2.84 -1.06 -7.69
N SER A 108 -2.18 -0.16 -8.41
CA SER A 108 -2.85 1.02 -8.99
C SER A 108 -3.22 0.83 -10.46
N ILE A 109 -2.71 -0.24 -11.11
CA ILE A 109 -3.00 -0.56 -12.52
C ILE A 109 -3.65 -1.92 -12.65
N PHE A 110 -2.94 -3.00 -12.29
CA PHE A 110 -3.42 -4.35 -12.59
C PHE A 110 -4.59 -4.78 -11.69
N TYR A 111 -4.47 -4.56 -10.37
CA TYR A 111 -5.49 -4.95 -9.43
C TYR A 111 -6.86 -4.31 -9.69
N PRO A 112 -7.01 -2.99 -9.88
CA PRO A 112 -8.31 -2.40 -10.17
C PRO A 112 -8.89 -2.86 -11.51
N ALA A 113 -8.05 -3.14 -12.52
CA ALA A 113 -8.51 -3.71 -13.79
C ALA A 113 -9.06 -5.12 -13.61
N TRP A 114 -8.34 -5.97 -12.87
CA TRP A 114 -8.74 -7.34 -12.56
C TRP A 114 -9.99 -7.37 -11.66
N PHE A 115 -10.02 -6.55 -10.62
CA PHE A 115 -11.16 -6.41 -9.71
C PHE A 115 -12.43 -6.02 -10.45
N LEU A 116 -12.37 -5.03 -11.36
CA LEU A 116 -13.51 -4.63 -12.18
C LEU A 116 -13.87 -5.67 -13.25
N GLY A 117 -12.92 -6.49 -13.70
CA GLY A 117 -13.21 -7.62 -14.58
C GLY A 117 -14.06 -8.69 -13.89
N ARG A 118 -13.75 -8.98 -12.62
CA ARG A 118 -14.50 -9.92 -11.79
C ARG A 118 -15.78 -9.32 -11.19
N ASN A 119 -15.75 -8.03 -10.90
CA ASN A 119 -16.83 -7.29 -10.24
C ASN A 119 -17.27 -6.07 -11.05
N PRO A 120 -17.80 -6.25 -12.26
CA PRO A 120 -17.99 -5.14 -13.19
C PRO A 120 -19.06 -4.13 -12.73
N GLY A 121 -19.91 -4.47 -11.76
CA GLY A 121 -20.86 -3.54 -11.16
C GLY A 121 -20.33 -2.73 -9.96
N LYS A 122 -19.12 -3.02 -9.46
CA LYS A 122 -18.56 -2.39 -8.25
C LYS A 122 -17.83 -1.07 -8.56
N LYS A 123 -17.66 -0.24 -7.54
CA LYS A 123 -17.01 1.08 -7.60
C LYS A 123 -15.66 1.08 -6.91
N VAL A 124 -14.62 1.46 -7.65
CA VAL A 124 -13.24 1.59 -7.17
C VAL A 124 -12.88 3.07 -7.04
N MET A 125 -12.44 3.46 -5.84
CA MET A 125 -11.83 4.75 -5.58
C MET A 125 -10.33 4.56 -5.42
N MET A 126 -9.56 5.10 -6.37
CA MET A 126 -8.10 5.04 -6.37
C MET A 126 -7.53 6.37 -5.90
N VAL A 127 -6.72 6.32 -4.83
CA VAL A 127 -6.13 7.48 -4.15
C VAL A 127 -4.62 7.44 -4.26
N SER A 128 -4.01 8.52 -4.73
CA SER A 128 -2.56 8.74 -4.61
C SER A 128 -2.25 10.09 -3.97
N HIS A 129 -0.98 10.38 -3.64
CA HIS A 129 -0.59 11.67 -3.06
C HIS A 129 -0.99 12.88 -3.94
N THR A 130 -0.97 12.72 -5.29
CA THR A 130 -1.35 13.78 -6.24
C THR A 130 -2.49 13.35 -7.17
N THR A 131 -3.30 14.32 -7.57
CA THR A 131 -4.41 14.08 -8.52
C THR A 131 -3.89 13.67 -9.90
N ASP A 132 -2.80 14.28 -10.38
CA ASP A 132 -2.26 13.97 -11.71
C ASP A 132 -1.77 12.53 -11.79
N LEU A 133 -1.04 12.05 -10.77
CA LEU A 133 -0.58 10.66 -10.71
C LEU A 133 -1.77 9.68 -10.65
N ALA A 134 -2.79 9.98 -9.84
CA ALA A 134 -4.00 9.17 -9.78
C ALA A 134 -4.73 9.11 -11.13
N VAL A 135 -4.86 10.23 -11.83
CA VAL A 135 -5.48 10.31 -13.16
C VAL A 135 -4.67 9.53 -14.20
N ASP A 136 -3.34 9.55 -14.10
CA ASP A 136 -2.48 8.75 -14.96
C ASP A 136 -2.66 7.24 -14.73
N PHE A 137 -2.82 6.78 -13.48
CA PHE A 137 -3.23 5.40 -13.19
C PHE A 137 -4.59 5.09 -13.81
N GLY A 138 -5.58 5.96 -13.61
CA GLY A 138 -6.91 5.79 -14.21
C GLY A 138 -6.89 5.67 -15.73
N ARG A 139 -6.02 6.44 -16.41
CA ARG A 139 -5.79 6.33 -17.85
C ARG A 139 -5.22 4.96 -18.22
N LYS A 140 -4.22 4.47 -17.47
CA LYS A 140 -3.59 3.16 -17.73
C LYS A 140 -4.60 2.01 -17.53
N VAL A 141 -5.37 2.01 -16.45
CA VAL A 141 -6.43 1.02 -16.19
C VAL A 141 -7.47 1.03 -17.32
N ARG A 142 -7.96 2.22 -17.70
CA ARG A 142 -8.95 2.37 -18.79
C ARG A 142 -8.42 1.82 -20.12
N ASN A 143 -7.17 2.12 -20.45
CA ASN A 143 -6.55 1.65 -21.68
C ASN A 143 -6.34 0.13 -21.64
N LEU A 144 -5.98 -0.43 -20.48
CA LEU A 144 -5.80 -1.87 -20.27
C LEU A 144 -7.12 -2.63 -20.50
N ILE A 145 -8.24 -2.12 -19.97
CA ILE A 145 -9.57 -2.71 -20.17
C ILE A 145 -10.01 -2.70 -21.65
N SER A 146 -9.42 -1.83 -22.46
CA SER A 146 -9.75 -1.72 -23.89
C SER A 146 -8.91 -2.64 -24.78
N THR A 147 -8.00 -3.45 -24.24
CA THR A 147 -7.17 -4.34 -25.05
C THR A 147 -7.89 -5.66 -25.37
N GLU A 148 -7.48 -6.32 -26.46
CA GLU A 148 -8.03 -7.63 -26.83
C GLU A 148 -7.71 -8.68 -25.77
N GLU A 149 -6.50 -8.65 -25.19
CA GLU A 149 -6.09 -9.59 -24.16
C GLU A 149 -6.91 -9.48 -22.89
N TYR A 150 -7.34 -8.27 -22.50
CA TYR A 150 -8.26 -8.10 -21.38
C TYR A 150 -9.63 -8.68 -21.70
N HIS A 151 -10.13 -8.42 -22.91
CA HIS A 151 -11.41 -8.94 -23.38
C HIS A 151 -11.40 -10.48 -23.49
N ASP A 152 -10.28 -11.10 -23.83
CA ASP A 152 -10.11 -12.56 -23.84
C ASP A 152 -10.35 -13.18 -22.45
N ILE A 153 -10.01 -12.45 -21.37
CA ILE A 153 -10.18 -12.88 -19.97
C ILE A 153 -11.57 -12.52 -19.45
N PHE A 154 -12.05 -11.32 -19.78
CA PHE A 154 -13.32 -10.75 -19.32
C PHE A 154 -14.23 -10.34 -20.49
N PRO A 155 -14.74 -11.29 -21.30
CA PRO A 155 -15.40 -11.00 -22.58
C PRO A 155 -16.71 -10.23 -22.48
N GLN A 156 -17.29 -10.14 -21.28
CA GLN A 156 -18.50 -9.36 -21.06
C GLN A 156 -18.22 -7.93 -20.62
N VAL A 157 -17.01 -7.65 -20.10
CA VAL A 157 -16.67 -6.37 -19.46
C VAL A 157 -16.02 -5.43 -20.47
N SER A 158 -16.61 -4.25 -20.62
CA SER A 158 -16.09 -3.20 -21.49
C SER A 158 -16.36 -1.82 -20.88
N LEU A 159 -15.74 -0.78 -21.44
CA LEU A 159 -16.00 0.60 -21.01
C LEU A 159 -17.39 1.05 -21.48
N ALA A 160 -18.08 1.80 -20.63
CA ALA A 160 -19.31 2.49 -21.00
C ALA A 160 -19.06 3.50 -22.15
N VAL A 161 -20.07 3.69 -23.00
CA VAL A 161 -19.95 4.54 -24.20
C VAL A 161 -19.86 6.03 -23.84
N ASP A 162 -20.50 6.43 -22.74
CA ASP A 162 -20.77 7.81 -22.34
C ASP A 162 -19.87 8.36 -21.22
N SER A 163 -19.05 7.52 -20.56
CA SER A 163 -18.18 7.92 -19.45
C SER A 163 -16.74 7.47 -19.67
N LYS A 164 -15.92 8.34 -20.26
CA LYS A 164 -14.54 8.02 -20.72
C LYS A 164 -13.45 8.97 -20.25
N SER A 165 -13.68 9.81 -19.23
CA SER A 165 -12.62 10.73 -18.77
C SER A 165 -11.48 9.94 -18.10
N ALA A 166 -10.24 10.43 -18.17
CA ALA A 166 -9.09 9.68 -17.66
C ALA A 166 -9.15 9.43 -16.14
N GLY A 167 -9.67 10.41 -15.38
CA GLY A 167 -9.86 10.30 -13.93
C GLY A 167 -11.19 9.69 -13.49
N ARG A 168 -12.12 9.47 -14.43
CA ARG A 168 -13.44 8.91 -14.13
C ARG A 168 -14.06 8.25 -15.36
N TRP A 169 -14.34 6.97 -15.25
CA TRP A 169 -15.00 6.19 -16.28
C TRP A 169 -15.80 5.06 -15.66
N ASN A 170 -16.69 4.47 -16.46
CA ASN A 170 -17.59 3.42 -16.02
C ASN A 170 -17.42 2.17 -16.88
N THR A 171 -17.77 1.02 -16.30
CA THR A 171 -17.96 -0.22 -17.06
C THR A 171 -19.36 -0.25 -17.67
N ASN A 172 -19.59 -1.11 -18.64
CA ASN A 172 -20.91 -1.40 -19.22
C ASN A 172 -21.91 -2.03 -18.23
N PHE A 173 -21.49 -2.37 -17.01
CA PHE A 173 -22.36 -2.88 -15.93
C PHE A 173 -22.64 -1.84 -14.83
N GLY A 174 -22.23 -0.59 -15.02
CA GLY A 174 -22.48 0.49 -14.06
C GLY A 174 -21.45 0.59 -12.92
N GLY A 175 -20.41 -0.26 -12.93
CA GLY A 175 -19.23 -0.05 -12.10
C GLY A 175 -18.53 1.26 -12.45
N GLU A 176 -17.77 1.79 -11.50
CA GLU A 176 -17.12 3.10 -11.64
C GLU A 176 -15.67 3.00 -11.18
N TYR A 177 -14.77 3.59 -11.94
CA TYR A 177 -13.41 3.88 -11.47
C TYR A 177 -13.29 5.38 -11.28
N TYR A 178 -12.87 5.81 -10.09
CA TYR A 178 -12.63 7.21 -9.78
C TYR A 178 -11.22 7.38 -9.20
N ALA A 179 -10.39 8.14 -9.91
CA ALA A 179 -9.04 8.48 -9.49
C ALA A 179 -8.99 9.86 -8.85
N CYS A 180 -8.30 9.97 -7.72
CA CYS A 180 -8.21 11.22 -6.98
C CYS A 180 -6.93 11.35 -6.15
N GLY A 181 -6.52 12.60 -5.92
CA GLY A 181 -5.40 12.92 -5.04
C GLY A 181 -5.85 13.20 -3.60
N ILE A 182 -4.92 13.13 -2.66
CA ILE A 182 -5.12 13.67 -1.30
C ILE A 182 -5.57 15.15 -1.38
N GLY A 183 -6.58 15.51 -0.58
CA GLY A 183 -7.15 16.86 -0.55
C GLY A 183 -8.20 17.13 -1.63
N SER A 184 -8.45 16.19 -2.56
CA SER A 184 -9.47 16.37 -3.60
C SER A 184 -10.90 16.25 -3.05
N ALA A 185 -11.87 16.86 -3.75
CA ALA A 185 -13.28 16.80 -3.37
C ALA A 185 -13.90 15.42 -3.70
N LEU A 186 -14.51 14.79 -2.70
CA LEU A 186 -15.08 13.44 -2.78
C LEU A 186 -16.61 13.37 -2.74
N ALA A 187 -17.30 14.52 -2.64
CA ALA A 187 -18.74 14.58 -2.45
C ALA A 187 -19.53 13.81 -3.53
N GLY A 188 -20.52 13.02 -3.09
CA GLY A 188 -21.46 12.30 -3.97
C GLY A 188 -20.92 11.00 -4.57
N ARG A 189 -19.74 10.52 -4.16
CA ARG A 189 -19.14 9.28 -4.68
C ARG A 189 -19.15 8.18 -3.63
N GLY A 190 -19.53 6.97 -4.03
CA GLY A 190 -19.46 5.76 -3.20
C GLY A 190 -18.35 4.83 -3.69
N ALA A 191 -17.77 4.04 -2.80
CA ALA A 191 -16.73 3.06 -3.13
C ALA A 191 -17.04 1.70 -2.49
N ASP A 192 -16.98 0.64 -3.30
CA ASP A 192 -16.90 -0.75 -2.82
C ASP A 192 -15.45 -1.14 -2.49
N LEU A 193 -14.49 -0.47 -3.14
CA LEU A 193 -13.07 -0.66 -2.90
C LEU A 193 -12.37 0.70 -2.87
N LEU A 194 -11.74 1.01 -1.73
CA LEU A 194 -10.86 2.17 -1.57
C LEU A 194 -9.41 1.69 -1.63
N LEU A 195 -8.70 2.05 -2.70
CA LEU A 195 -7.28 1.78 -2.89
C LEU A 195 -6.49 3.04 -2.62
N VAL A 196 -5.52 2.97 -1.71
CA VAL A 196 -4.62 4.08 -1.37
C VAL A 196 -3.19 3.66 -1.69
N ASP A 197 -2.56 4.32 -2.67
CA ASP A 197 -1.19 4.06 -3.12
C ASP A 197 -0.32 5.29 -2.87
N ASP A 198 0.62 5.17 -1.92
CA ASP A 198 1.56 6.21 -1.50
C ASP A 198 0.86 7.57 -1.33
N PRO A 199 0.14 7.80 -0.22
CA PRO A 199 -0.59 9.04 0.03
C PRO A 199 0.32 10.23 0.39
N HIS A 200 1.63 10.00 0.58
CA HIS A 200 2.59 11.02 0.97
C HIS A 200 3.55 11.39 -0.16
N SER A 201 3.90 12.67 -0.23
CA SER A 201 4.85 13.23 -1.18
C SER A 201 6.25 13.26 -0.59
N GLU A 202 7.22 12.67 -1.29
CA GLU A 202 8.64 12.69 -0.91
C GLU A 202 9.16 14.12 -0.68
N GLN A 203 8.79 15.06 -1.55
CA GLN A 203 9.26 16.44 -1.48
C GLN A 203 8.77 17.15 -0.21
N ASP A 204 7.53 16.89 0.20
CA ASP A 204 6.95 17.53 1.38
C ASP A 204 7.61 17.02 2.67
N VAL A 205 7.91 15.73 2.73
CA VAL A 205 8.59 15.12 3.88
C VAL A 205 10.05 15.58 3.97
N ILE A 206 10.79 15.63 2.85
CA ILE A 206 12.18 16.11 2.81
C ILE A 206 12.29 17.57 3.28
N ASN A 207 11.28 18.39 2.98
CA ASN A 207 11.23 19.80 3.42
C ASN A 207 10.86 19.98 4.91
N GLY A 208 10.71 18.89 5.67
CA GLY A 208 10.37 18.92 7.10
C GLY A 208 8.94 19.37 7.38
N ASN A 209 8.04 19.27 6.40
CA ASN A 209 6.64 19.68 6.55
C ASN A 209 5.79 18.52 7.10
N PHE A 210 5.96 18.18 8.37
CA PHE A 210 5.23 17.08 9.02
C PHE A 210 3.70 17.27 9.04
N SER A 211 3.20 18.50 8.87
CA SER A 211 1.76 18.78 8.77
C SER A 211 1.06 18.09 7.60
N VAL A 212 1.81 17.59 6.61
CA VAL A 212 1.23 16.82 5.50
C VAL A 212 0.70 15.47 5.94
N PHE A 213 1.27 14.88 6.99
CA PHE A 213 0.79 13.61 7.54
C PHE A 213 -0.61 13.78 8.15
N ASP A 214 -0.82 14.85 8.92
CA ASP A 214 -2.14 15.20 9.48
C ASP A 214 -3.16 15.43 8.37
N LYS A 215 -2.81 16.22 7.35
CA LYS A 215 -3.70 16.50 6.22
C LYS A 215 -4.12 15.23 5.48
N ALA A 216 -3.16 14.33 5.22
CA ALA A 216 -3.43 13.07 4.55
C ALA A 216 -4.33 12.17 5.40
N TYR A 217 -4.04 12.06 6.70
CA TYR A 217 -4.85 11.27 7.63
C TYR A 217 -6.27 11.83 7.79
N GLU A 218 -6.42 13.14 8.02
CA GLU A 218 -7.73 13.79 8.12
C GLU A 218 -8.56 13.61 6.85
N TRP A 219 -7.94 13.80 5.69
CA TRP A 219 -8.61 13.59 4.41
C TRP A 219 -9.01 12.13 4.19
N PHE A 220 -8.16 11.18 4.59
CA PHE A 220 -8.49 9.76 4.54
C PHE A 220 -9.67 9.43 5.47
N THR A 221 -9.55 9.76 6.75
CA THR A 221 -10.49 9.37 7.81
C THR A 221 -11.85 10.07 7.66
N PHE A 222 -11.86 11.38 7.42
CA PHE A 222 -13.10 12.16 7.36
C PHE A 222 -13.63 12.31 5.92
N GLY A 223 -12.76 12.16 4.92
CA GLY A 223 -13.10 12.32 3.51
C GLY A 223 -13.33 11.01 2.78
N ALA A 224 -12.28 10.19 2.60
CA ALA A 224 -12.28 9.01 1.74
C ALA A 224 -12.99 7.81 2.37
N ARG A 225 -12.67 7.50 3.62
CA ARG A 225 -13.27 6.39 4.38
C ARG A 225 -14.79 6.53 4.47
N THR A 226 -15.31 7.76 4.61
CA THR A 226 -16.76 8.02 4.69
C THR A 226 -17.51 7.77 3.38
N ARG A 227 -16.80 7.46 2.28
CA ARG A 227 -17.36 7.08 0.97
C ARG A 227 -17.56 5.58 0.81
N LEU A 228 -17.05 4.78 1.74
CA LEU A 228 -17.24 3.34 1.69
C LEU A 228 -18.73 3.00 1.79
N MET A 229 -19.21 2.21 0.84
CA MET A 229 -20.56 1.66 0.85
C MET A 229 -20.62 0.46 1.82
N PRO A 230 -21.82 -0.02 2.21
CA PRO A 230 -21.92 -1.24 3.02
C PRO A 230 -21.17 -2.41 2.37
N GLY A 231 -20.26 -3.04 3.12
CA GLY A 231 -19.35 -4.09 2.61
C GLY A 231 -18.14 -3.56 1.83
N GLY A 232 -17.95 -2.25 1.78
CA GLY A 232 -16.79 -1.62 1.14
C GLY A 232 -15.49 -1.96 1.87
N ARG A 233 -14.44 -2.20 1.08
CA ARG A 233 -13.13 -2.69 1.53
C ARG A 233 -12.04 -1.62 1.35
N VAL A 234 -10.96 -1.71 2.11
CA VAL A 234 -9.82 -0.78 2.02
C VAL A 234 -8.52 -1.54 1.89
N ALA A 235 -7.70 -1.13 0.92
CA ALA A 235 -6.31 -1.53 0.83
C ALA A 235 -5.41 -0.29 0.80
N ILE A 236 -4.61 -0.12 1.84
CA ILE A 236 -3.57 0.90 1.92
C ILE A 236 -2.25 0.25 1.54
N ILE A 237 -1.57 0.77 0.54
CA ILE A 237 -0.25 0.34 0.13
C ILE A 237 0.65 1.56 0.10
N GLN A 238 1.73 1.56 0.90
CA GLN A 238 2.64 2.69 0.91
C GLN A 238 4.07 2.34 1.32
N THR A 239 5.03 3.15 0.92
CA THR A 239 6.34 3.21 1.58
C THR A 239 6.23 4.00 2.88
N ARG A 240 6.82 3.49 3.97
CA ARG A 240 6.83 4.21 5.26
C ARG A 240 7.74 5.44 5.21
N TRP A 241 7.29 6.52 5.86
CA TRP A 241 8.01 7.79 5.94
C TRP A 241 8.28 8.24 7.36
N HIS A 242 7.33 8.00 8.26
CA HIS A 242 7.36 8.54 9.62
C HIS A 242 6.41 7.74 10.52
N MET A 243 6.58 7.86 11.84
CA MET A 243 5.63 7.27 12.80
C MET A 243 4.22 7.85 12.69
N ASP A 244 4.09 9.08 12.18
CA ASP A 244 2.80 9.75 11.95
C ASP A 244 2.29 9.60 10.51
N ASP A 245 2.96 8.84 9.65
CA ASP A 245 2.42 8.54 8.32
C ASP A 245 1.08 7.76 8.42
N LEU A 246 0.44 7.54 7.27
CA LEU A 246 -0.91 6.97 7.26
C LEU A 246 -0.96 5.58 7.94
N THR A 247 0.07 4.75 7.77
CA THR A 247 0.18 3.43 8.43
C THR A 247 0.29 3.62 9.93
N GLY A 248 1.17 4.51 10.37
CA GLY A 248 1.35 4.79 11.80
C GLY A 248 0.04 5.26 12.44
N ARG A 249 -0.66 6.20 11.80
CA ARG A 249 -1.95 6.71 12.28
C ARG A 249 -3.05 5.64 12.35
N VAL A 250 -3.24 4.83 11.32
CA VAL A 250 -4.27 3.77 11.36
C VAL A 250 -3.91 2.67 12.36
N THR A 251 -2.63 2.38 12.55
CA THR A 251 -2.15 1.43 13.57
C THR A 251 -2.44 1.97 14.97
N ASP A 252 -2.17 3.25 15.21
CA ASP A 252 -2.49 3.96 16.44
C ASP A 252 -3.99 3.93 16.76
N ASP A 253 -4.84 4.15 15.76
CA ASP A 253 -6.30 4.12 15.91
C ASP A 253 -6.80 2.74 16.36
N MET A 254 -6.24 1.67 15.80
CA MET A 254 -6.58 0.30 16.19
C MET A 254 -6.26 0.03 17.66
N VAL A 255 -5.10 0.51 18.14
CA VAL A 255 -4.67 0.35 19.53
C VAL A 255 -5.54 1.18 20.48
N LYS A 256 -5.88 2.41 20.10
CA LYS A 256 -6.66 3.33 20.94
C LYS A 256 -8.14 2.96 20.98
N ASN A 257 -8.68 2.40 19.90
CA ASN A 257 -10.10 2.15 19.72
C ASN A 257 -10.36 0.73 19.18
N GLU A 258 -10.72 -0.20 20.07
CA GLU A 258 -11.06 -1.59 19.71
C GLU A 258 -12.25 -1.70 18.72
N GLY A 259 -13.13 -0.70 18.68
CA GLY A 259 -14.26 -0.63 17.74
C GLY A 259 -13.97 0.06 16.40
N SER A 260 -12.72 0.48 16.15
CA SER A 260 -12.31 1.07 14.88
C SER A 260 -12.00 0.01 13.82
N ASP A 261 -11.80 0.45 12.57
CA ASP A 261 -11.36 -0.42 11.48
C ASP A 261 -10.06 -1.14 11.87
N GLN A 262 -10.07 -2.47 11.87
CA GLN A 262 -8.91 -3.28 12.19
C GLN A 262 -8.18 -3.66 10.91
N TYR A 263 -7.00 -3.05 10.69
CA TYR A 263 -6.16 -3.32 9.53
C TYR A 263 -5.22 -4.49 9.80
N GLU A 264 -5.08 -5.37 8.82
CA GLU A 264 -3.96 -6.31 8.81
C GLU A 264 -2.70 -5.58 8.29
N ILE A 265 -1.75 -5.36 9.19
CA ILE A 265 -0.48 -4.67 8.87
C ILE A 265 0.52 -5.70 8.35
N ILE A 266 1.05 -5.47 7.15
CA ILE A 266 2.03 -6.34 6.51
C ILE A 266 3.21 -5.49 6.06
N GLU A 267 4.41 -5.80 6.56
CA GLU A 267 5.61 -5.03 6.27
C GLU A 267 6.63 -5.88 5.50
N PHE A 268 7.15 -5.32 4.41
CA PHE A 268 8.18 -5.95 3.60
C PHE A 268 9.50 -5.16 3.70
N PRO A 269 10.45 -5.58 4.55
CA PRO A 269 11.77 -4.97 4.58
C PRO A 269 12.54 -5.32 3.30
N ALA A 270 13.35 -4.39 2.79
CA ALA A 270 14.19 -4.59 1.62
C ALA A 270 15.29 -5.65 1.86
N LEU A 271 15.79 -5.73 3.09
CA LEU A 271 16.71 -6.77 3.56
C LEU A 271 16.03 -7.62 4.64
N LEU A 272 15.99 -8.93 4.40
CA LEU A 272 15.38 -9.94 5.27
C LEU A 272 16.47 -10.72 6.02
N ASP A 273 16.37 -10.79 7.33
CA ASP A 273 17.18 -11.69 8.15
C ASP A 273 16.63 -13.12 8.04
N SER A 274 17.49 -14.08 7.73
CA SER A 274 17.18 -15.51 7.72
C SER A 274 17.55 -16.15 9.06
N ASP A 275 16.89 -17.27 9.40
CA ASP A 275 17.15 -18.01 10.66
C ASP A 275 18.60 -18.50 10.79
N ASP A 276 19.31 -18.66 9.68
CA ASP A 276 20.74 -19.02 9.61
C ASP A 276 21.69 -17.82 9.79
N GLY A 277 21.14 -16.62 10.07
CA GLY A 277 21.88 -15.37 10.21
C GLY A 277 22.29 -14.73 8.88
N THR A 278 21.83 -15.26 7.73
CA THR A 278 22.10 -14.67 6.42
C THR A 278 21.11 -13.56 6.09
N VAL A 279 21.60 -12.47 5.48
CA VAL A 279 20.76 -11.37 5.00
C VAL A 279 20.45 -11.60 3.52
N LYS A 280 19.18 -11.55 3.15
CA LYS A 280 18.71 -11.74 1.77
C LYS A 280 17.89 -10.55 1.28
N PRO A 281 18.07 -10.10 0.03
CA PRO A 281 17.18 -9.11 -0.57
C PRO A 281 15.74 -9.61 -0.63
N LEU A 282 14.78 -8.70 -0.49
CA LEU A 282 13.35 -8.97 -0.70
C LEU A 282 13.07 -9.42 -2.15
N TRP A 283 13.78 -8.81 -3.11
CA TRP A 283 13.58 -9.04 -4.54
C TRP A 283 14.93 -9.20 -5.27
N PRO A 284 15.64 -10.32 -5.05
CA PRO A 284 17.02 -10.51 -5.51
C PRO A 284 17.16 -10.48 -7.04
N GLU A 285 16.11 -10.83 -7.80
CA GLU A 285 16.09 -10.80 -9.26
C GLU A 285 16.06 -9.38 -9.85
N PHE A 286 15.81 -8.37 -9.01
CA PHE A 286 15.75 -6.97 -9.42
C PHE A 286 16.77 -6.10 -8.66
N PHE A 287 16.89 -6.29 -7.35
CA PHE A 287 17.88 -5.64 -6.50
C PHE A 287 18.69 -6.71 -5.77
N ASP A 288 19.93 -6.93 -6.21
CA ASP A 288 20.86 -7.78 -5.49
C ASP A 288 21.32 -7.12 -4.18
N LEU A 289 21.97 -7.91 -3.32
CA LEU A 289 22.42 -7.46 -2.01
C LEU A 289 23.39 -6.27 -2.13
N ALA A 290 24.32 -6.33 -3.08
CA ALA A 290 25.30 -5.27 -3.30
C ALA A 290 24.65 -3.94 -3.75
N ALA A 291 23.58 -3.98 -4.54
CA ALA A 291 22.81 -2.79 -4.91
C ALA A 291 22.10 -2.19 -3.70
N LEU A 292 21.45 -3.00 -2.86
CA LEU A 292 20.79 -2.54 -1.64
C LEU A 292 21.78 -1.97 -0.63
N GLU A 293 22.95 -2.60 -0.46
CA GLU A 293 24.02 -2.09 0.41
C GLU A 293 24.56 -0.74 -0.07
N ARG A 294 24.75 -0.56 -1.39
CA ARG A 294 25.12 0.74 -1.96
C ARG A 294 24.06 1.80 -1.70
N THR A 295 22.78 1.47 -1.85
CA THR A 295 21.67 2.37 -1.53
C THR A 295 21.69 2.75 -0.05
N LYS A 296 21.83 1.76 0.84
CA LYS A 296 21.95 1.97 2.29
C LYS A 296 23.11 2.89 2.65
N ALA A 297 24.28 2.69 2.05
CA ALA A 297 25.45 3.52 2.29
C ALA A 297 25.32 4.97 1.76
N SER A 298 24.41 5.21 0.82
CA SER A 298 24.21 6.51 0.16
C SER A 298 23.07 7.33 0.77
N MET A 299 22.40 6.81 1.80
CA MET A 299 21.18 7.36 2.36
C MET A 299 21.33 7.55 3.88
N PRO A 300 20.76 8.61 4.48
CA PRO A 300 20.69 8.72 5.93
C PRO A 300 20.01 7.48 6.55
N ALA A 301 20.56 6.98 7.66
CA ALA A 301 20.09 5.75 8.31
C ALA A 301 18.58 5.76 8.60
N PHE A 302 18.05 6.93 8.97
CA PHE A 302 16.63 7.12 9.26
C PHE A 302 15.73 6.94 8.02
N GLN A 303 16.15 7.46 6.85
CA GLN A 303 15.43 7.27 5.59
C GLN A 303 15.51 5.82 5.14
N TRP A 304 16.64 5.15 5.38
CA TRP A 304 16.79 3.72 5.09
C TRP A 304 15.86 2.88 5.96
N ASN A 305 15.85 3.12 7.27
CA ASN A 305 15.03 2.36 8.22
C ASN A 305 13.53 2.53 7.93
N SER A 306 13.08 3.77 7.72
CA SER A 306 11.69 4.04 7.32
C SER A 306 11.37 3.46 5.94
N GLN A 307 11.99 3.95 4.87
CA GLN A 307 11.54 3.66 3.50
C GLN A 307 11.93 2.28 2.98
N TYR A 308 13.04 1.70 3.45
CA TYR A 308 13.51 0.40 2.96
C TYR A 308 13.22 -0.72 3.95
N GLN A 309 13.45 -0.52 5.25
CA GLN A 309 13.14 -1.55 6.25
C GLN A 309 11.70 -1.49 6.79
N GLN A 310 10.91 -0.48 6.43
CA GLN A 310 9.54 -0.23 6.90
C GLN A 310 9.43 0.04 8.41
N GLN A 311 10.52 0.45 9.05
CA GLN A 311 10.61 0.68 10.49
C GLN A 311 11.04 2.13 10.77
N PRO A 312 10.12 3.12 10.68
CA PRO A 312 10.41 4.47 11.13
C PRO A 312 10.67 4.48 12.65
N THR A 313 11.53 5.37 13.12
CA THR A 313 11.95 5.44 14.52
C THR A 313 11.58 6.77 15.18
N ALA A 314 11.35 6.78 16.51
CA ALA A 314 10.98 7.99 17.24
C ALA A 314 12.07 9.09 17.23
N GLU A 315 13.33 8.72 16.97
CA GLU A 315 14.44 9.66 16.83
C GLU A 315 14.23 10.61 15.64
N GLU A 316 13.45 10.19 14.64
CA GLU A 316 13.04 10.98 13.46
C GLU A 316 11.97 12.04 13.76
N ALA A 317 11.12 11.78 14.76
CA ALA A 317 10.07 12.69 15.23
C ALA A 317 10.57 13.69 16.28
N SER A 318 11.80 13.50 16.77
CA SER A 318 12.34 14.24 17.90
C SER A 318 12.84 15.62 17.47
N ILE A 319 12.16 16.68 17.94
CA ILE A 319 12.60 18.08 17.74
C ILE A 319 14.04 18.29 18.24
N ILE A 320 14.47 17.52 19.25
CA ILE A 320 15.82 17.53 19.82
C ILE A 320 16.53 16.22 19.44
N LYS A 321 17.57 16.30 18.63
CA LYS A 321 18.34 15.13 18.20
C LYS A 321 19.16 14.53 19.34
N ARG A 322 19.34 13.21 19.34
CA ARG A 322 20.15 12.52 20.37
C ARG A 322 21.59 13.04 20.44
N GLU A 323 22.18 13.37 19.29
CA GLU A 323 23.54 13.93 19.18
C GLU A 323 23.69 15.33 19.80
N TRP A 324 22.60 16.07 20.01
CA TRP A 324 22.63 17.38 20.68
C TRP A 324 22.71 17.26 22.20
N TRP A 325 22.46 16.07 22.75
CA TRP A 325 22.57 15.84 24.18
C TRP A 325 24.03 15.72 24.61
N GLY A 326 24.53 16.75 25.30
CA GLY A 326 25.77 16.67 26.05
C GLY A 326 25.57 15.93 27.37
N ILE A 327 26.47 15.00 27.70
CA ILE A 327 26.52 14.42 29.05
C ILE A 327 27.33 15.36 29.93
N TRP A 328 26.70 15.89 30.99
CA TRP A 328 27.42 16.64 32.01
C TRP A 328 28.27 15.66 32.85
N PRO A 329 29.60 15.84 32.94
CA PRO A 329 30.49 14.84 33.52
C PRO A 329 30.57 14.87 35.05
N HIS A 330 29.98 15.88 35.70
CA HIS A 330 30.04 16.06 37.15
C HIS A 330 28.72 15.66 37.82
N ASP A 331 28.80 15.24 39.09
CA ASP A 331 27.62 14.85 39.87
C ASP A 331 26.71 16.05 40.19
N ASP A 332 27.28 17.24 40.32
CA ASP A 332 26.56 18.49 40.56
C ASP A 332 26.36 19.28 39.27
N PRO A 333 25.17 19.88 39.04
CA PRO A 333 24.92 20.73 37.89
C PRO A 333 25.72 22.05 37.98
N PRO A 334 25.97 22.74 36.85
CA PRO A 334 26.61 24.04 36.87
C PRO A 334 25.73 25.09 37.59
N PRO A 335 26.30 26.21 38.05
CA PRO A 335 25.51 27.33 38.58
C PRO A 335 24.50 27.82 37.54
N VAL A 336 23.21 27.69 37.85
CA VAL A 336 22.12 28.08 36.95
C VAL A 336 21.70 29.53 37.21
N GLU A 337 21.43 30.27 36.13
CA GLU A 337 20.91 31.64 36.16
C GLU A 337 19.37 31.64 36.27
N TYR A 338 18.72 30.70 35.59
CA TYR A 338 17.27 30.55 35.58
C TYR A 338 16.88 29.08 35.66
N ILE A 339 15.70 28.84 36.23
CA ILE A 339 15.06 27.53 36.25
C ILE A 339 13.76 27.63 35.44
N ILE A 340 13.59 26.70 34.51
CA ILE A 340 12.39 26.53 33.69
C ILE A 340 11.75 25.21 34.07
N MET A 341 10.47 25.24 34.45
CA MET A 341 9.69 24.04 34.69
C MET A 341 8.61 23.92 33.62
N SER A 342 8.54 22.76 32.98
CA SER A 342 7.50 22.44 32.00
C SER A 342 6.70 21.25 32.51
N LEU A 343 5.39 21.45 32.62
CA LEU A 343 4.44 20.46 33.11
C LEU A 343 3.44 20.11 32.01
N ASP A 344 3.42 18.84 31.62
CA ASP A 344 2.37 18.24 30.83
C ASP A 344 1.54 17.35 31.76
N ALA A 345 0.33 17.82 32.11
CA ALA A 345 -0.52 17.17 33.11
C ALA A 345 -1.66 16.39 32.45
N ALA A 346 -1.76 15.10 32.76
CA ALA A 346 -2.90 14.29 32.36
C ALA A 346 -4.08 14.46 33.35
N ALA A 347 -5.31 14.54 32.83
CA ALA A 347 -6.49 14.90 33.64
C ALA A 347 -7.31 13.71 34.17
N GLU A 348 -7.10 12.48 33.71
CA GLU A 348 -7.99 11.33 33.99
C GLU A 348 -7.28 10.07 34.51
N LYS A 349 -8.03 9.18 35.17
CA LYS A 349 -7.54 8.21 36.18
C LYS A 349 -7.78 6.73 35.83
N HIS A 350 -7.52 6.28 34.61
CA HIS A 350 -7.60 4.84 34.29
C HIS A 350 -6.24 4.30 33.87
N ASN A 351 -6.03 2.97 33.91
CA ASN A 351 -4.75 2.35 33.50
C ASN A 351 -4.37 2.63 32.03
N ARG A 352 -5.27 3.28 31.29
CA ARG A 352 -5.16 3.79 29.91
C ARG A 352 -4.93 5.32 29.83
N ALA A 353 -4.78 6.02 30.96
CA ALA A 353 -4.52 7.46 30.98
C ALA A 353 -3.04 7.77 30.75
N ASP A 354 -2.80 8.91 30.12
CA ASP A 354 -1.46 9.44 29.83
C ASP A 354 -0.71 9.78 31.14
N TYR A 355 0.62 9.78 31.06
CA TYR A 355 1.47 10.13 32.21
C TYR A 355 1.45 11.64 32.40
N THR A 356 1.52 12.08 33.66
CA THR A 356 1.93 13.44 33.97
C THR A 356 3.45 13.51 33.88
N ALA A 357 3.96 14.40 33.03
CA ALA A 357 5.37 14.64 32.85
C ALA A 357 5.74 16.04 33.35
N LEU A 358 6.69 16.10 34.30
CA LEU A 358 7.29 17.36 34.74
C LEU A 358 8.77 17.31 34.39
N THR A 359 9.28 18.35 33.75
CA THR A 359 10.72 18.51 33.50
C THR A 359 11.20 19.83 34.06
N THR A 360 12.34 19.79 34.75
CA THR A 360 12.99 20.95 35.35
C THR A 360 14.33 21.16 34.66
N TRP A 361 14.50 22.34 34.06
CA TRP A 361 15.66 22.71 33.27
C TRP A 361 16.36 23.91 33.89
N GLY A 362 17.69 23.84 34.00
CA GLY A 362 18.54 24.96 34.35
C GLY A 362 19.09 25.64 33.12
N VAL A 363 19.03 26.96 33.06
CA VAL A 363 19.79 27.77 32.09
C VAL A 363 21.09 28.19 32.75
N PHE A 364 22.24 27.92 32.13
CA PHE A 364 23.54 28.35 32.64
C PHE A 364 24.39 28.95 31.51
N PHE A 365 25.27 29.87 31.86
CA PHE A 365 26.23 30.42 30.91
C PHE A 365 27.45 29.50 30.83
N ASN A 366 27.70 28.94 29.64
CA ASN A 366 28.91 28.18 29.37
C ASN A 366 30.02 29.15 28.94
N GLU A 367 31.01 29.36 29.82
CA GLU A 367 32.13 30.28 29.57
C GLU A 367 33.03 29.82 28.41
N GLU A 368 33.16 28.52 28.17
CA GLU A 368 34.02 27.99 27.10
C GLU A 368 33.43 28.25 25.72
N GLU A 369 32.11 28.12 25.59
CA GLU A 369 31.38 28.33 24.33
C GLU A 369 30.81 29.75 24.21
N ASN A 370 30.93 30.57 25.27
CA ASN A 370 30.42 31.93 25.36
C ASN A 370 28.93 32.03 24.98
N ALA A 371 28.12 31.09 25.46
CA ALA A 371 26.71 30.94 25.13
C ALA A 371 25.90 30.40 26.33
N HIS A 372 24.58 30.63 26.31
CA HIS A 372 23.68 30.05 27.31
C HIS A 372 23.27 28.65 26.89
N HIS A 373 23.41 27.69 27.80
CA HIS A 373 23.08 26.29 27.63
C HIS A 373 21.96 25.88 28.57
N LEU A 374 21.28 24.78 28.23
CA LEU A 374 20.25 24.15 29.05
C LEU A 374 20.80 22.85 29.64
N ILE A 375 20.50 22.60 30.91
CA ILE A 375 20.76 21.31 31.57
C ILE A 375 19.46 20.78 32.17
N LEU A 376 19.17 19.49 31.96
CA LEU A 376 18.06 18.83 32.63
C LEU A 376 18.47 18.56 34.07
N LEU A 377 17.79 19.20 35.02
CA LEU A 377 18.06 19.06 36.45
C LEU A 377 17.23 17.91 37.05
N ASP A 378 15.99 17.76 36.59
CA ASP A 378 15.08 16.72 37.08
C ASP A 378 14.01 16.40 36.03
N SER A 379 13.53 15.16 36.05
CA SER A 379 12.40 14.71 35.22
C SER A 379 11.55 13.70 35.96
N ILE A 380 10.27 14.01 36.09
CA ILE A 380 9.27 13.15 36.71
C ILE A 380 8.34 12.66 35.61
N LYS A 381 8.07 11.35 35.61
CA LYS A 381 7.08 10.72 34.76
C LYS A 381 6.23 9.78 35.61
N GLU A 382 5.13 10.30 36.13
CA GLU A 382 4.27 9.60 37.08
C GLU A 382 2.79 9.74 36.71
N ARG A 383 1.96 8.85 37.27
CA ARG A 383 0.51 8.94 37.14
C ARG A 383 -0.01 9.61 38.42
N LEU A 384 -0.28 10.91 38.35
CA LEU A 384 -0.66 11.75 39.48
C LEU A 384 -2.07 12.32 39.27
N GLU A 385 -2.89 12.38 40.33
CA GLU A 385 -4.15 13.11 40.29
C GLU A 385 -3.94 14.62 40.41
N PHE A 386 -4.88 15.43 39.89
CA PHE A 386 -4.83 16.89 40.01
C PHE A 386 -4.66 17.44 41.45
N PRO A 387 -5.23 16.83 42.51
CA PRO A 387 -4.95 17.23 43.89
C PRO A 387 -3.56 16.86 44.39
N GLU A 388 -2.97 15.78 43.87
CA GLU A 388 -1.61 15.32 44.22
C GLU A 388 -0.57 16.21 43.52
N LEU A 389 -0.84 16.64 42.30
CA LEU A 389 -0.08 17.61 41.52
C LEU A 389 0.10 19.00 42.18
N LYS A 390 -0.71 19.32 43.20
CA LYS A 390 -0.63 20.60 43.94
C LYS A 390 0.26 20.54 45.18
N GLN A 391 0.66 19.34 45.61
CA GLN A 391 1.54 19.12 46.77
C GLN A 391 2.98 19.10 46.30
#